data_AF-A0A0G0ZJW8-F1
#
_entry.id   AF-A0A0G0ZJW8-F1
#
_cell.length_a   1.000
_cell.length_b   1.000
_cell.length_c   1.000
_cell.angle_alpha   90.00
_cell.angle_beta   90.00
_cell.angle_gamma   90.00
#
_symmetry.space_group_name_H-M   'P 1'
#
loop_
_entity.id
_entity.type
_entity.pdbx_description
1 polymer ?
#
loop_
_entity_poly.entity_id
_entity_poly.type
_entity_poly.pdbx_seq_one_letter_code
_entity_poly.pdbx_strand_id
1 'polypeptide(L)'
;MSKVKTAAHKKRISITVLFISILIVLVVGFAGYTFYNRNPLSKEWDYKGRFTVFDSHSLTLTSYPSDNSSIISITIPPDVYINVSGGYGYYRVKDVLELSRSERRGDELLIESVSSLIGIPIEASKQRMSYWDQVLVWQLANNNEIERHNINLSEYPITVSEKRVDGVEIEKLNPVKIDFYFGELFWERTLRDENMTVGIFNASETPGLANSYARMLENIGYRVVDIANWDGEPIEENCMIRITGSPNVVDSVSISRLISILDCPIQVDQESGRFDIQVILAI
;
A
#
# COMPACT_ATOMS: atom_id res chain seq x y z
N MET A 1 -39.13 8.93 -77.30
CA MET A 1 -38.16 8.79 -76.20
C MET A 1 -38.62 9.67 -75.04
N SER A 2 -39.23 9.09 -74.01
CA SER A 2 -39.62 9.79 -72.77
C SER A 2 -38.59 9.46 -71.68
N LYS A 3 -37.90 10.47 -71.15
CA LYS A 3 -36.97 10.32 -70.02
C LYS A 3 -37.73 10.60 -68.72
N VAL A 4 -38.05 9.54 -67.98
CA VAL A 4 -38.51 9.62 -66.59
C VAL A 4 -37.32 10.05 -65.72
N LYS A 5 -37.43 11.20 -65.04
CA LYS A 5 -36.47 11.63 -64.01
C LYS A 5 -36.95 11.09 -62.66
N THR A 6 -36.27 10.10 -62.11
CA THR A 6 -36.44 9.64 -60.73
C THR A 6 -35.77 10.64 -59.79
N ALA A 7 -36.55 11.29 -58.92
CA ALA A 7 -36.04 12.21 -57.92
C ALA A 7 -35.42 11.42 -56.74
N ALA A 8 -34.13 11.66 -56.47
CA ALA A 8 -33.45 11.12 -55.30
C ALA A 8 -33.93 11.84 -54.03
N HIS A 9 -34.65 11.13 -53.16
CA HIS A 9 -35.16 11.66 -51.91
C HIS A 9 -34.01 11.77 -50.90
N LYS A 10 -33.42 12.96 -50.76
CA LYS A 10 -32.35 13.24 -49.80
C LYS A 10 -32.94 13.22 -48.38
N LYS A 11 -32.72 12.13 -47.64
CA LYS A 11 -33.24 11.92 -46.27
C LYS A 11 -32.67 13.01 -45.34
N ARG A 12 -33.48 14.00 -44.96
CA ARG A 12 -33.12 15.01 -43.96
C ARG A 12 -33.11 14.34 -42.58
N ILE A 13 -31.94 14.26 -41.97
CA ILE A 13 -31.81 13.79 -40.58
C ILE A 13 -32.53 14.81 -39.70
N SER A 14 -33.47 14.35 -38.86
CA SER A 14 -34.21 15.21 -37.94
C SER A 14 -33.25 15.82 -36.92
N ILE A 15 -33.44 17.11 -36.60
CA ILE A 15 -32.67 17.83 -35.57
C ILE A 15 -32.69 17.05 -34.24
N THR A 16 -33.79 16.37 -33.92
CA THR A 16 -33.92 15.54 -32.71
C THR A 16 -32.94 14.36 -32.69
N VAL A 17 -32.67 13.73 -33.84
CA VAL A 17 -31.71 12.62 -33.93
C VAL A 17 -30.29 13.12 -33.72
N LEU A 18 -29.98 14.33 -34.20
CA LEU A 18 -28.68 14.97 -34.02
C LEU A 18 -28.44 15.38 -32.54
N PHE A 19 -29.47 15.85 -31.85
CA PHE A 19 -29.38 16.14 -30.42
C PHE A 19 -29.21 14.87 -29.58
N ILE A 20 -29.94 13.79 -29.90
CA ILE A 20 -29.82 12.50 -29.20
C ILE A 20 -28.42 11.91 -29.40
N SER A 21 -27.86 11.97 -30.61
CA SER A 21 -26.49 11.46 -30.84
C SER A 21 -25.44 12.30 -30.12
N ILE A 22 -25.56 13.63 -30.06
CA ILE A 22 -24.67 14.49 -29.25
C ILE A 22 -24.80 14.16 -27.77
N LEU A 23 -26.01 13.98 -27.26
CA LEU A 23 -26.24 13.60 -25.86
C LEU A 23 -25.60 12.24 -25.54
N ILE A 24 -25.75 11.26 -26.42
CA ILE A 24 -25.11 9.95 -26.27
C ILE A 24 -23.59 10.08 -26.25
N VAL A 25 -23.00 10.87 -27.16
CA VAL A 25 -21.55 11.11 -27.18
C VAL A 25 -21.08 11.80 -25.90
N LEU A 26 -21.84 12.76 -25.37
CA LEU A 26 -21.51 13.43 -24.11
C LEU A 26 -21.65 12.50 -22.91
N VAL A 27 -22.68 11.66 -22.86
CA VAL A 27 -22.88 10.68 -21.78
C VAL A 27 -21.81 9.59 -21.84
N VAL A 28 -21.50 9.06 -23.02
CA VAL A 28 -20.44 8.06 -23.22
C VAL A 28 -19.07 8.68 -22.96
N GLY A 29 -18.83 9.92 -23.39
CA GLY A 29 -17.60 10.66 -23.12
C GLY A 29 -17.42 10.97 -21.63
N PHE A 30 -18.49 11.35 -20.93
CA PHE A 30 -18.47 11.60 -19.48
C PHE A 30 -18.33 10.29 -18.68
N ALA A 31 -18.99 9.22 -19.10
CA ALA A 31 -18.81 7.89 -18.53
C ALA A 31 -17.38 7.39 -18.76
N GLY A 32 -16.82 7.60 -19.96
CA GLY A 32 -15.43 7.28 -20.30
C GLY A 32 -14.42 8.13 -19.50
N TYR A 33 -14.70 9.42 -19.31
CA TYR A 33 -13.88 10.33 -18.51
C TYR A 33 -13.91 9.97 -17.02
N THR A 34 -15.09 9.69 -16.47
CA THR A 34 -15.22 9.24 -15.07
C THR A 34 -14.62 7.85 -14.86
N PHE A 35 -14.66 6.97 -15.87
CA PHE A 35 -13.97 5.68 -15.85
C PHE A 35 -12.45 5.84 -15.95
N TYR A 36 -11.95 6.71 -16.83
CA TYR A 36 -10.52 7.04 -16.97
C TYR A 36 -9.96 7.65 -15.68
N ASN A 37 -10.64 8.64 -15.09
CA ASN A 37 -10.20 9.26 -13.84
C ASN A 37 -10.35 8.36 -12.61
N ARG A 38 -11.17 7.30 -12.69
CA ARG A 38 -11.23 6.27 -11.63
C ARG A 38 -10.14 5.21 -11.77
N ASN A 39 -9.35 5.24 -12.85
CA ASN A 39 -8.21 4.37 -13.12
C ASN A 39 -8.37 2.89 -12.70
N PRO A 40 -9.52 2.21 -12.94
CA PRO A 40 -9.67 0.79 -12.59
C PRO A 40 -8.80 -0.14 -13.46
N LEU A 41 -8.07 0.43 -14.41
CA LEU A 41 -7.15 -0.23 -15.33
C LEU A 41 -5.67 -0.05 -14.94
N SER A 42 -5.33 0.83 -14.00
CA SER A 42 -3.95 0.92 -13.50
C SER A 42 -3.71 -0.25 -12.54
N LYS A 43 -2.62 -0.98 -12.80
CA LYS A 43 -2.14 -2.06 -11.97
C LYS A 43 -1.43 -1.46 -10.75
N GLU A 44 -1.88 -1.75 -9.54
CA GLU A 44 -1.24 -1.29 -8.29
C GLU A 44 0.03 -2.08 -8.03
N TRP A 45 0.02 -3.40 -8.31
CA TRP A 45 1.21 -4.22 -8.15
C TRP A 45 2.11 -4.13 -9.39
N ASP A 46 3.37 -3.77 -9.25
CA ASP A 46 4.34 -3.74 -10.36
C ASP A 46 5.11 -5.05 -10.56
N TYR A 47 4.76 -6.12 -9.82
CA TYR A 47 5.52 -7.38 -9.70
C TYR A 47 6.92 -7.25 -9.10
N LYS A 48 7.29 -6.08 -8.55
CA LYS A 48 8.54 -5.91 -7.83
C LYS A 48 8.25 -6.10 -6.35
N GLY A 49 8.67 -7.23 -5.83
CA GLY A 49 8.45 -7.59 -4.45
C GLY A 49 7.05 -8.14 -4.17
N ARG A 50 6.78 -8.32 -2.88
CA ARG A 50 5.52 -8.93 -2.43
C ARG A 50 4.35 -7.96 -2.64
N PHE A 51 3.16 -8.51 -2.84
CA PHE A 51 1.92 -7.73 -2.88
C PHE A 51 1.04 -8.12 -1.72
N THR A 52 0.86 -7.22 -0.77
CA THR A 52 0.15 -7.45 0.48
C THR A 52 -1.23 -6.82 0.41
N VAL A 53 -2.24 -7.69 0.46
CA VAL A 53 -3.65 -7.33 0.39
C VAL A 53 -4.28 -7.52 1.75
N PHE A 54 -4.96 -6.50 2.24
CA PHE A 54 -5.72 -6.58 3.48
C PHE A 54 -7.22 -6.67 3.21
N ASP A 55 -7.88 -7.66 3.83
CA ASP A 55 -9.33 -7.79 3.84
C ASP A 55 -9.90 -7.27 5.15
N SER A 56 -10.48 -6.07 5.12
CA SER A 56 -11.04 -5.39 6.29
C SER A 56 -12.22 -6.13 6.93
N HIS A 57 -12.92 -6.99 6.19
CA HIS A 57 -14.08 -7.72 6.72
C HIS A 57 -13.69 -9.00 7.47
N SER A 58 -12.67 -9.71 6.97
CA SER A 58 -12.16 -10.94 7.60
C SER A 58 -10.95 -10.71 8.50
N LEU A 59 -10.49 -9.46 8.61
CA LEU A 59 -9.29 -9.05 9.36
C LEU A 59 -8.07 -9.92 8.99
N THR A 60 -7.94 -10.23 7.70
CA THR A 60 -6.90 -11.10 7.18
C THR A 60 -6.02 -10.33 6.21
N LEU A 61 -4.72 -10.35 6.51
CA LEU A 61 -3.66 -9.84 5.68
C LEU A 61 -3.08 -10.98 4.84
N THR A 62 -3.00 -10.86 3.53
CA THR A 62 -2.37 -11.87 2.67
C THR A 62 -1.30 -11.24 1.81
N SER A 63 -0.07 -11.74 1.94
CA SER A 63 1.09 -11.30 1.17
C SER A 63 1.40 -12.32 0.08
N TYR A 64 1.31 -11.89 -1.17
CA TYR A 64 1.56 -12.69 -2.37
C TYR A 64 3.00 -12.48 -2.84
N PRO A 65 3.74 -13.56 -3.15
CA PRO A 65 5.13 -13.50 -3.57
C PRO A 65 5.29 -13.08 -5.05
N SER A 66 6.40 -12.44 -5.39
CA SER A 66 6.80 -12.21 -6.79
C SER A 66 7.69 -13.34 -7.36
N ASP A 67 8.28 -14.18 -6.51
CA ASP A 67 9.35 -15.13 -6.85
C ASP A 67 8.99 -16.61 -6.58
N ASN A 68 7.69 -16.95 -6.63
CA ASN A 68 7.15 -18.28 -6.29
C ASN A 68 7.50 -18.78 -4.87
N SER A 69 7.95 -17.90 -3.97
CA SER A 69 8.03 -18.21 -2.53
C SER A 69 6.64 -18.46 -1.94
N SER A 70 6.52 -18.64 -0.62
CA SER A 70 5.24 -18.95 0.02
C SER A 70 4.26 -17.76 0.00
N ILE A 71 2.97 -18.03 -0.15
CA ILE A 71 1.89 -17.09 0.20
C ILE A 71 1.71 -17.11 1.71
N ILE A 72 1.66 -15.92 2.31
CA ILE A 72 1.57 -15.77 3.77
C ILE A 72 0.24 -15.07 4.09
N SER A 73 -0.60 -15.70 4.89
CA SER A 73 -1.86 -15.15 5.36
C SER A 73 -1.86 -15.03 6.87
N ILE A 74 -2.03 -13.82 7.40
CA ILE A 74 -2.14 -13.52 8.83
C ILE A 74 -3.58 -13.11 9.14
N THR A 75 -4.26 -13.84 10.03
CA THR A 75 -5.57 -13.48 10.57
C THR A 75 -5.41 -12.81 11.93
N ILE A 76 -5.97 -11.61 12.05
CA ILE A 76 -5.91 -10.77 13.24
C ILE A 76 -7.18 -11.03 14.07
N PRO A 77 -7.08 -11.22 15.40
CA PRO A 77 -8.24 -11.48 16.23
C PRO A 77 -9.11 -10.20 16.31
N PRO A 78 -10.43 -10.29 16.25
CA PRO A 78 -11.30 -9.10 16.22
C PRO A 78 -11.37 -8.36 17.57
N ASP A 79 -11.20 -9.06 18.68
CA ASP A 79 -11.44 -8.55 20.03
C ASP A 79 -10.20 -8.00 20.75
N VAL A 80 -9.01 -8.20 20.19
CA VAL A 80 -7.77 -7.65 20.76
C VAL A 80 -7.64 -6.16 20.46
N TYR A 81 -6.90 -5.45 21.30
CA TYR A 81 -6.67 -4.02 21.15
C TYR A 81 -5.38 -3.75 20.35
N ILE A 82 -5.47 -2.77 19.46
CA ILE A 82 -4.33 -2.25 18.70
C ILE A 82 -4.23 -0.74 18.90
N ASN A 83 -3.02 -0.20 18.77
CA ASN A 83 -2.85 1.24 18.70
C ASN A 83 -3.29 1.72 17.31
N VAL A 84 -4.26 2.63 17.27
CA VAL A 84 -4.81 3.18 16.03
C VAL A 84 -3.97 4.37 15.57
N SER A 85 -3.52 4.32 14.32
CA SER A 85 -2.72 5.37 13.68
C SER A 85 -3.43 6.73 13.71
N GLY A 86 -2.69 7.84 13.79
CA GLY A 86 -3.28 9.19 13.86
C GLY A 86 -3.69 9.64 15.27
N GLY A 87 -3.26 8.92 16.32
CA GLY A 87 -3.38 9.39 17.70
C GLY A 87 -4.71 9.10 18.39
N TYR A 88 -5.56 8.26 17.81
CA TYR A 88 -6.83 7.84 18.43
C TYR A 88 -6.60 6.97 19.69
N GLY A 89 -5.45 6.30 19.78
CA GLY A 89 -5.11 5.43 20.91
C GLY A 89 -5.58 3.98 20.69
N TYR A 90 -5.90 3.27 21.77
CA TYR A 90 -6.16 1.83 21.70
C TYR A 90 -7.64 1.49 21.49
N TYR A 91 -7.93 0.73 20.44
CA TYR A 91 -9.26 0.22 20.10
C TYR A 91 -9.22 -1.27 19.77
N ARG A 92 -10.36 -1.95 19.96
CA ARG A 92 -10.51 -3.33 19.44
C ARG A 92 -10.44 -3.28 17.92
N VAL A 93 -9.71 -4.23 17.32
CA VAL A 93 -9.48 -4.26 15.86
C VAL A 93 -10.79 -4.15 15.08
N LYS A 94 -11.82 -4.91 15.49
CA LYS A 94 -13.13 -4.91 14.83
C LYS A 94 -13.85 -3.55 14.84
N ASP A 95 -13.61 -2.72 15.85
CA ASP A 95 -14.27 -1.42 16.03
C ASP A 95 -13.57 -0.33 15.19
N VAL A 96 -12.30 -0.53 14.82
CA VAL A 96 -11.52 0.45 14.05
C VAL A 96 -12.10 0.66 12.65
N LEU A 97 -12.71 -0.37 12.04
CA LEU A 97 -13.37 -0.22 10.73
C LEU A 97 -14.58 0.74 10.81
N GLU A 98 -15.36 0.65 11.88
CA GLU A 98 -16.50 1.55 12.10
C GLU A 98 -16.00 2.98 12.36
N LEU A 99 -14.96 3.12 13.20
CA LEU A 99 -14.30 4.41 13.44
C LEU A 99 -13.81 5.04 12.13
N SER A 100 -13.05 4.29 11.33
CA SER A 100 -12.53 4.73 10.03
C SER A 100 -13.63 5.24 9.09
N ARG A 101 -14.77 4.55 9.04
CA ARG A 101 -15.93 4.96 8.24
C ARG A 101 -16.60 6.21 8.79
N SER A 102 -16.69 6.34 10.12
CA SER A 102 -17.24 7.54 10.76
C SER A 102 -16.40 8.79 10.47
N GLU A 103 -15.07 8.63 10.38
CA GLU A 103 -14.10 9.67 10.00
C GLU A 103 -14.01 9.90 8.48
N ARG A 104 -14.87 9.24 7.69
CA ARG A 104 -14.89 9.29 6.22
C ARG A 104 -13.59 8.83 5.55
N ARG A 105 -12.80 8.01 6.24
CA ARG A 105 -11.55 7.39 5.75
C ARG A 105 -11.77 6.00 5.13
N GLY A 106 -13.00 5.50 5.12
CA GLY A 106 -13.32 4.18 4.56
C GLY A 106 -12.62 3.07 5.33
N ASP A 107 -11.66 2.39 4.71
CA ASP A 107 -10.88 1.31 5.32
C ASP A 107 -9.43 1.73 5.63
N GLU A 108 -9.05 2.96 5.27
CA GLU A 108 -7.67 3.47 5.29
C GLU A 108 -7.06 3.53 6.69
N LEU A 109 -7.80 4.06 7.67
CA LEU A 109 -7.32 4.15 9.06
C LEU A 109 -7.01 2.77 9.65
N LEU A 110 -7.85 1.77 9.35
CA LEU A 110 -7.62 0.39 9.77
C LEU A 110 -6.37 -0.19 9.07
N ILE A 111 -6.23 0.04 7.77
CA ILE A 111 -5.06 -0.40 6.99
C ILE A 111 -3.77 0.21 7.55
N GLU A 112 -3.73 1.53 7.79
CA GLU A 112 -2.59 2.20 8.39
C GLU A 112 -2.25 1.64 9.77
N SER A 113 -3.28 1.36 10.59
CA SER A 113 -3.09 0.81 11.94
C SER A 113 -2.57 -0.62 11.90
N VAL A 114 -3.06 -1.44 10.97
CA VAL A 114 -2.59 -2.82 10.77
C VAL A 114 -1.19 -2.86 10.16
N SER A 115 -0.92 -2.00 9.18
CA SER A 115 0.41 -1.82 8.56
C SER A 115 1.44 -1.43 9.63
N SER A 116 1.12 -0.44 10.46
CA SER A 116 1.94 -0.04 11.61
C SER A 116 2.11 -1.17 12.62
N LEU A 117 1.06 -1.93 12.93
CA LEU A 117 1.11 -3.05 13.87
C LEU A 117 2.01 -4.19 13.37
N ILE A 118 1.79 -4.67 12.15
CA ILE A 118 2.53 -5.80 11.57
C ILE A 118 3.94 -5.35 11.15
N GLY A 119 4.11 -4.06 10.86
CA GLY A 119 5.35 -3.48 10.41
C GLY A 119 5.70 -3.93 9.00
N ILE A 120 4.74 -3.97 8.07
CA ILE A 120 4.98 -4.20 6.64
C ILE A 120 4.03 -3.33 5.82
N PRO A 121 4.39 -2.92 4.59
CA PRO A 121 3.48 -2.18 3.73
C PRO A 121 2.25 -3.02 3.38
N ILE A 122 1.12 -2.33 3.21
CA ILE A 122 -0.12 -2.91 2.70
C ILE A 122 -0.44 -2.16 1.43
N GLU A 123 -0.25 -2.82 0.30
CA GLU A 123 -0.35 -2.20 -1.03
C GLU A 123 -1.80 -2.04 -1.48
N ALA A 124 -2.70 -2.92 -1.05
CA ALA A 124 -4.11 -2.85 -1.45
C ALA A 124 -5.10 -3.32 -0.38
N SER A 125 -6.28 -2.69 -0.39
CA SER A 125 -7.47 -3.24 0.23
C SER A 125 -8.15 -4.22 -0.73
N LYS A 126 -8.56 -5.39 -0.25
CA LYS A 126 -9.33 -6.34 -1.08
C LYS A 126 -10.61 -5.72 -1.67
N GLN A 127 -11.19 -4.75 -0.98
CA GLN A 127 -12.40 -4.04 -1.42
C GLN A 127 -12.15 -3.00 -2.52
N ARG A 128 -10.91 -2.51 -2.65
CA ARG A 128 -10.53 -1.42 -3.57
C ARG A 128 -9.52 -1.83 -4.64
N MET A 129 -8.94 -3.02 -4.51
CA MET A 129 -7.94 -3.57 -5.42
C MET A 129 -8.40 -3.54 -6.88
N SER A 130 -7.51 -3.16 -7.78
CA SER A 130 -7.79 -3.07 -9.21
C SER A 130 -8.25 -4.42 -9.79
N TYR A 131 -9.00 -4.39 -10.89
CA TYR A 131 -9.45 -5.61 -11.55
C TYR A 131 -8.28 -6.50 -12.01
N TRP A 132 -7.19 -5.88 -12.50
CA TRP A 132 -6.02 -6.63 -12.93
C TRP A 132 -5.35 -7.31 -11.75
N ASP A 133 -5.15 -6.60 -10.64
CA ASP A 133 -4.54 -7.19 -9.44
C ASP A 133 -5.40 -8.31 -8.87
N GLN A 134 -6.73 -8.22 -8.95
CA GLN A 134 -7.64 -9.33 -8.62
C GLN A 134 -7.37 -10.58 -9.47
N VAL A 135 -7.17 -10.43 -10.78
CA VAL A 135 -6.86 -11.56 -11.67
C VAL A 135 -5.51 -12.18 -11.30
N LEU A 136 -4.49 -11.37 -10.99
CA LEU A 136 -3.16 -11.86 -10.64
C LEU A 136 -3.16 -12.57 -9.28
N VAL A 137 -3.81 -11.97 -8.30
CA VAL A 137 -4.04 -12.59 -6.99
C VAL A 137 -4.80 -13.90 -7.15
N TRP A 138 -5.85 -13.94 -7.97
CA TRP A 138 -6.58 -15.18 -8.25
C TRP A 138 -5.68 -16.24 -8.89
N GLN A 139 -4.84 -15.88 -9.85
CA GLN A 139 -3.91 -16.80 -10.50
C GLN A 139 -2.92 -17.41 -9.48
N LEU A 140 -2.33 -16.60 -8.60
CA LEU A 140 -1.42 -17.07 -7.56
C LEU A 140 -2.15 -17.86 -6.47
N ALA A 141 -3.35 -17.42 -6.08
CA ALA A 141 -4.18 -18.10 -5.10
C ALA A 141 -4.66 -19.48 -5.59
N ASN A 142 -4.76 -19.70 -6.90
CA ASN A 142 -5.13 -20.98 -7.48
C ASN A 142 -3.94 -21.84 -7.92
N ASN A 143 -2.71 -21.34 -7.79
CA ASN A 143 -1.52 -22.13 -8.02
C ASN A 143 -1.26 -23.04 -6.80
N ASN A 144 -1.33 -24.36 -7.02
CA ASN A 144 -1.11 -25.37 -6.00
C ASN A 144 0.38 -25.65 -5.74
N GLU A 145 1.27 -25.19 -6.61
CA GLU A 145 2.73 -25.34 -6.44
C GLU A 145 3.29 -24.36 -5.41
N ILE A 146 2.56 -23.27 -5.11
CA ILE A 146 2.98 -22.25 -4.15
C ILE A 146 2.58 -22.70 -2.73
N GLU A 147 3.58 -22.81 -1.86
CA GLU A 147 3.39 -23.11 -0.44
C GLU A 147 2.56 -22.01 0.27
N ARG A 148 1.77 -22.39 1.28
CA ARG A 148 0.89 -21.48 2.01
C ARG A 148 1.14 -21.55 3.50
N HIS A 149 1.39 -20.41 4.12
CA HIS A 149 1.45 -20.25 5.56
C HIS A 149 0.23 -19.48 6.04
N ASN A 150 -0.66 -20.17 6.76
CA ASN A 150 -1.82 -19.55 7.41
C ASN A 150 -1.52 -19.39 8.90
N ILE A 151 -1.50 -18.16 9.37
CA ILE A 151 -1.12 -17.78 10.73
C ILE A 151 -2.31 -17.10 11.37
N ASN A 152 -2.82 -17.71 12.44
CA ASN A 152 -3.79 -17.05 13.31
C ASN A 152 -3.04 -16.46 14.50
N LEU A 153 -3.03 -15.13 14.62
CA LEU A 153 -2.32 -14.43 15.70
C LEU A 153 -2.81 -14.82 17.10
N SER A 154 -4.04 -15.32 17.23
CA SER A 154 -4.61 -15.79 18.51
C SER A 154 -3.86 -17.01 19.07
N GLU A 155 -3.12 -17.74 18.24
CA GLU A 155 -2.42 -18.97 18.60
C GLU A 155 -1.02 -18.70 19.18
N TYR A 156 -0.59 -17.44 19.22
CA TYR A 156 0.75 -17.04 19.62
C TYR A 156 0.71 -16.13 20.85
N PRO A 157 1.74 -16.16 21.73
CA PRO A 157 1.78 -15.34 22.94
C PRO A 157 2.23 -13.89 22.66
N ILE A 158 1.61 -13.26 21.65
CA ILE A 158 1.96 -11.95 21.10
C ILE A 158 1.16 -10.80 21.71
N THR A 159 0.30 -11.10 22.69
CA THR A 159 -0.47 -10.10 23.43
C THR A 159 0.22 -9.71 24.73
N VAL A 160 -0.17 -8.55 25.26
CA VAL A 160 0.17 -8.06 26.60
C VAL A 160 -1.08 -7.48 27.25
N SER A 161 -1.32 -7.86 28.51
CA SER A 161 -2.41 -7.29 29.31
C SER A 161 -2.00 -5.93 29.86
N GLU A 162 -2.87 -4.94 29.72
CA GLU A 162 -2.67 -3.62 30.29
C GLU A 162 -3.95 -3.13 30.96
N LYS A 163 -3.82 -2.52 32.13
CA LYS A 163 -4.95 -1.93 32.84
C LYS A 163 -5.16 -0.50 32.37
N ARG A 164 -6.31 -0.23 31.78
CA ARG A 164 -6.71 1.10 31.31
C ARG A 164 -7.02 2.03 32.49
N VAL A 165 -7.08 3.34 32.24
CA VAL A 165 -7.35 4.40 33.22
C VAL A 165 -8.66 4.22 34.02
N ASP A 166 -9.62 3.46 33.49
CA ASP A 166 -10.89 3.10 34.12
C ASP A 166 -10.82 1.80 34.95
N GLY A 167 -9.64 1.17 35.01
CA GLY A 167 -9.39 -0.05 35.74
C GLY A 167 -9.75 -1.34 34.99
N VAL A 168 -10.21 -1.25 33.74
CA VAL A 168 -10.49 -2.42 32.89
C VAL A 168 -9.18 -2.97 32.34
N GLU A 169 -8.98 -4.27 32.46
CA GLU A 169 -7.87 -4.96 31.78
C GLU A 169 -8.21 -5.18 30.32
N ILE A 170 -7.30 -4.77 29.45
CA ILE A 170 -7.39 -4.96 28.01
C ILE A 170 -6.20 -5.77 27.53
N GLU A 171 -6.44 -6.64 26.55
CA GLU A 171 -5.42 -7.43 25.90
C GLU A 171 -4.99 -6.72 24.61
N LYS A 172 -3.73 -6.29 24.54
CA LYS A 172 -3.17 -5.54 23.41
C LYS A 172 -2.23 -6.40 22.61
N LEU A 173 -2.26 -6.29 21.29
CA LEU A 173 -1.19 -6.85 20.46
C LEU A 173 0.10 -6.06 20.66
N ASN A 174 1.21 -6.79 20.78
CA ASN A 174 2.53 -6.19 20.97
C ASN A 174 3.34 -6.27 19.66
N PRO A 175 3.66 -5.13 19.03
CA PRO A 175 4.40 -5.12 17.77
C PRO A 175 5.78 -5.76 17.85
N VAL A 176 6.51 -5.56 18.95
CA VAL A 176 7.84 -6.16 19.17
C VAL A 176 7.77 -7.69 19.22
N LYS A 177 6.71 -8.24 19.83
CA LYS A 177 6.49 -9.69 19.81
C LYS A 177 6.12 -10.17 18.40
N ILE A 178 5.31 -9.42 17.66
CA ILE A 178 4.96 -9.75 16.27
C ILE A 178 6.22 -9.83 15.42
N ASP A 179 7.13 -8.85 15.52
CA ASP A 179 8.41 -8.88 14.79
C ASP A 179 9.26 -10.10 15.17
N PHE A 180 9.32 -10.42 16.46
CA PHE A 180 10.06 -11.58 16.94
C PHE A 180 9.55 -12.90 16.35
N TYR A 181 8.22 -13.07 16.21
CA TYR A 181 7.65 -14.30 15.68
C TYR A 181 7.58 -14.35 14.16
N PHE A 182 7.43 -13.20 13.49
CA PHE A 182 7.03 -13.14 12.08
C PHE A 182 7.87 -12.21 11.20
N GLY A 183 8.82 -11.46 11.75
CA GLY A 183 9.57 -10.43 11.01
C GLY A 183 10.30 -10.98 9.78
N GLU A 184 10.88 -12.17 9.87
CA GLU A 184 11.62 -12.77 8.75
C GLU A 184 10.72 -13.40 7.68
N LEU A 185 9.43 -13.60 7.96
CA LEU A 185 8.51 -14.24 7.01
C LEU A 185 8.29 -13.40 5.75
N PHE A 186 8.36 -12.07 5.88
CA PHE A 186 8.08 -11.14 4.79
C PHE A 186 9.32 -10.67 4.05
N TRP A 187 10.50 -11.18 4.40
CA TRP A 187 11.74 -10.79 3.75
C TRP A 187 11.74 -11.12 2.26
N GLU A 188 12.00 -10.09 1.47
CA GLU A 188 12.22 -10.19 0.03
C GLU A 188 13.70 -10.47 -0.21
N ARG A 189 14.00 -11.67 -0.73
CA ARG A 189 15.38 -12.10 -0.97
C ARG A 189 16.15 -11.13 -1.88
N THR A 190 15.49 -10.60 -2.90
CA THR A 190 16.08 -9.62 -3.83
C THR A 190 16.56 -8.36 -3.13
N LEU A 191 15.83 -7.86 -2.13
CA LEU A 191 16.25 -6.69 -1.33
C LEU A 191 17.46 -7.02 -0.45
N ARG A 192 17.46 -8.22 0.15
CA ARG A 192 18.58 -8.70 0.98
C ARG A 192 19.85 -8.92 0.17
N ASP A 193 19.72 -9.42 -1.06
CA ASP A 193 20.84 -9.69 -1.96
C ASP A 193 21.47 -8.40 -2.49
N GLU A 194 20.67 -7.36 -2.78
CA GLU A 194 21.19 -6.02 -3.13
C GLU A 194 21.87 -5.33 -1.94
N ASN A 195 21.41 -5.61 -0.70
CA ASN A 195 22.05 -5.21 0.56
C ASN A 195 22.34 -3.69 0.70
N MET A 196 21.52 -2.86 0.06
CA MET A 196 21.63 -1.41 0.11
C MET A 196 21.40 -0.91 1.54
N THR A 197 22.27 0.00 1.98
CA THR A 197 22.11 0.74 3.24
C THR A 197 21.03 1.79 3.14
N VAL A 198 20.15 1.82 4.13
CA VAL A 198 19.12 2.87 4.27
C VAL A 198 19.35 3.64 5.56
N GLY A 199 19.44 4.97 5.46
CA GLY A 199 19.30 5.88 6.59
C GLY A 199 17.91 6.50 6.58
N ILE A 200 17.23 6.56 7.73
CA ILE A 200 15.88 7.12 7.83
C ILE A 200 15.88 8.31 8.77
N PHE A 201 15.40 9.45 8.28
CA PHE A 201 15.50 10.73 8.94
C PHE A 201 14.12 11.33 9.17
N ASN A 202 13.84 11.70 10.41
CA ASN A 202 12.62 12.41 10.78
C ASN A 202 12.83 13.91 10.65
N ALA A 203 12.18 14.52 9.67
CA ALA A 203 12.13 15.97 9.46
C ALA A 203 10.82 16.60 9.99
N SER A 204 9.92 15.82 10.60
CA SER A 204 8.69 16.33 11.22
C SER A 204 8.75 16.36 12.75
N GLU A 205 7.73 16.98 13.35
CA GLU A 205 7.56 17.01 14.81
C GLU A 205 6.98 15.70 15.36
N THR A 206 6.57 14.77 14.49
CA THR A 206 5.91 13.51 14.87
C THR A 206 6.92 12.54 15.50
N PRO A 207 6.87 12.30 16.83
CA PRO A 207 7.85 11.43 17.47
C PRO A 207 7.71 9.98 17.00
N GLY A 208 8.83 9.33 16.71
CA GLY A 208 8.86 7.92 16.33
C GLY A 208 8.48 7.62 14.88
N LEU A 209 8.22 8.64 14.04
CA LEU A 209 7.92 8.46 12.62
C LEU A 209 9.00 7.64 11.89
N ALA A 210 10.26 8.06 12.01
CA ALA A 210 11.39 7.35 11.40
C ALA A 210 11.54 5.90 11.92
N ASN A 211 11.29 5.64 13.20
CA ASN A 211 11.32 4.28 13.76
C ASN A 211 10.21 3.40 13.17
N SER A 212 9.02 3.94 12.94
CA SER A 212 7.91 3.21 12.33
C SER A 212 8.24 2.78 10.89
N TYR A 213 8.83 3.69 10.11
CA TYR A 213 9.27 3.38 8.74
C TYR A 213 10.48 2.44 8.72
N ALA A 214 11.42 2.60 9.66
CA ALA A 214 12.57 1.69 9.80
C ALA A 214 12.11 0.25 9.99
N ARG A 215 11.24 0.03 10.98
CA ARG A 215 10.66 -1.28 11.25
C ARG A 215 9.96 -1.86 10.03
N MET A 216 9.17 -1.04 9.31
CA MET A 216 8.51 -1.45 8.08
C MET A 216 9.50 -1.94 7.02
N LEU A 217 10.56 -1.17 6.77
CA LEU A 217 11.55 -1.48 5.76
C LEU A 217 12.43 -2.69 6.17
N GLU A 218 12.79 -2.81 7.44
CA GLU A 218 13.57 -3.96 7.95
C GLU A 218 12.79 -5.27 7.84
N ASN A 219 11.49 -5.26 8.15
CA ASN A 219 10.61 -6.44 8.09
C ASN A 219 10.33 -6.92 6.66
N ILE A 220 10.56 -6.10 5.63
CA ILE A 220 10.54 -6.56 4.22
C ILE A 220 11.94 -6.87 3.67
N GLY A 221 13.00 -6.56 4.43
CA GLY A 221 14.36 -6.99 4.14
C GLY A 221 15.36 -5.88 3.81
N TYR A 222 15.04 -4.59 3.96
CA TYR A 222 16.05 -3.54 3.86
C TYR A 222 17.05 -3.61 5.02
N ARG A 223 18.27 -3.10 4.78
CA ARG A 223 19.26 -2.91 5.82
C ARG A 223 19.27 -1.46 6.28
N VAL A 224 18.46 -1.16 7.29
CA VAL A 224 18.48 0.15 7.95
C VAL A 224 19.72 0.22 8.85
N VAL A 225 20.53 1.26 8.67
CA VAL A 225 21.81 1.42 9.39
C VAL A 225 21.87 2.69 10.25
N ASP A 226 20.90 3.59 10.08
CA ASP A 226 20.79 4.78 10.92
C ASP A 226 19.34 5.29 10.97
N ILE A 227 18.95 5.78 12.13
CA ILE A 227 17.64 6.39 12.39
C ILE A 227 17.90 7.64 13.22
N ALA A 228 17.58 8.81 12.68
CA ALA A 228 17.88 10.09 13.32
C ALA A 228 16.83 11.15 13.01
N ASN A 229 16.92 12.30 13.69
CA ASN A 229 16.24 13.50 13.23
C ASN A 229 17.04 14.14 12.09
N TRP A 230 16.33 14.73 11.13
CA TRP A 230 16.93 15.45 10.02
C TRP A 230 17.54 16.76 10.51
N ASP A 231 18.82 16.96 10.20
CA ASP A 231 19.61 18.15 10.57
C ASP A 231 20.06 18.97 9.34
N GLY A 232 19.64 18.55 8.13
CA GLY A 232 19.92 19.26 6.88
C GLY A 232 18.87 20.32 6.53
N GLU A 233 18.94 20.80 5.29
CA GLU A 233 17.99 21.80 4.76
C GLU A 233 16.54 21.29 4.84
N PRO A 234 15.57 22.15 5.24
CA PRO A 234 14.16 21.80 5.22
C PRO A 234 13.73 21.29 3.84
N ILE A 235 12.91 20.25 3.82
CA ILE A 235 12.27 19.77 2.59
C ILE A 235 10.86 20.37 2.50
N GLU A 236 10.46 20.82 1.30
CA GLU A 236 9.11 21.36 1.06
C GLU A 236 8.06 20.25 0.89
N GLU A 237 8.50 19.06 0.50
CA GLU A 237 7.67 17.88 0.27
C GLU A 237 7.45 17.10 1.58
N ASN A 238 6.33 16.37 1.66
CA ASN A 238 6.02 15.52 2.81
C ASN A 238 7.07 14.42 3.05
N CYS A 239 7.81 14.03 2.02
CA CYS A 239 8.94 13.13 2.13
C CYS A 239 9.88 13.28 0.93
N MET A 240 11.10 12.77 1.05
CA MET A 240 12.10 12.75 -0.02
C MET A 240 12.98 11.52 0.10
N ILE A 241 13.29 10.88 -1.03
CA ILE A 241 14.27 9.81 -1.12
C ILE A 241 15.52 10.36 -1.81
N ARG A 242 16.64 10.42 -1.10
CA ARG A 242 17.95 10.73 -1.70
C ARG A 242 18.72 9.46 -1.95
N ILE A 243 19.36 9.36 -3.09
CA ILE A 243 20.07 8.17 -3.51
C ILE A 243 21.51 8.55 -3.87
N THR A 244 22.46 7.88 -3.22
CA THR A 244 23.89 8.04 -3.51
C THR A 244 24.27 7.17 -4.71
N GLY A 245 24.85 7.76 -5.75
CA GLY A 245 25.53 7.00 -6.80
C GLY A 245 25.36 7.52 -8.23
N SER A 246 25.61 6.62 -9.19
CA SER A 246 25.43 6.91 -10.62
C SER A 246 23.94 7.01 -10.96
N PRO A 247 23.51 7.82 -11.95
CA PRO A 247 22.10 7.90 -12.37
C PRO A 247 21.43 6.56 -12.68
N ASN A 248 22.18 5.55 -13.11
CA ASN A 248 21.66 4.20 -13.40
C ASN A 248 21.32 3.40 -12.13
N VAL A 249 21.65 3.88 -10.94
CA VAL A 249 21.34 3.19 -9.68
C VAL A 249 19.83 3.09 -9.46
N VAL A 250 19.03 3.97 -10.09
CA VAL A 250 17.56 3.96 -10.02
C VAL A 250 16.94 2.66 -10.55
N ASP A 251 17.68 1.90 -11.37
CA ASP A 251 17.24 0.61 -11.91
C ASP A 251 17.33 -0.54 -10.88
N SER A 252 17.89 -0.30 -9.69
CA SER A 252 17.93 -1.28 -8.58
C SER A 252 16.52 -1.72 -8.17
N VAL A 253 16.40 -2.99 -7.78
CA VAL A 253 15.16 -3.56 -7.24
C VAL A 253 14.80 -2.89 -5.92
N SER A 254 15.77 -2.66 -5.03
CA SER A 254 15.60 -1.91 -3.78
C SER A 254 15.08 -0.51 -4.01
N ILE A 255 15.67 0.26 -4.92
CA ILE A 255 15.16 1.63 -5.17
C ILE A 255 13.75 1.58 -5.74
N SER A 256 13.50 0.74 -6.74
CA SER A 256 12.17 0.63 -7.34
C SER A 256 11.11 0.18 -6.34
N ARG A 257 11.44 -0.77 -5.47
CA ARG A 257 10.53 -1.27 -4.43
C ARG A 257 10.25 -0.19 -3.39
N LEU A 258 11.27 0.56 -2.97
CA LEU A 258 11.10 1.65 -2.02
C LEU A 258 10.16 2.74 -2.54
N ILE A 259 10.28 3.10 -3.82
CA ILE A 259 9.40 4.07 -4.49
C ILE A 259 7.95 3.57 -4.49
N SER A 260 7.72 2.29 -4.80
CA SER A 260 6.36 1.71 -4.78
C SER A 260 5.69 1.74 -3.41
N ILE A 261 6.47 1.78 -2.33
CA ILE A 261 5.98 1.76 -0.95
C ILE A 261 5.72 3.19 -0.44
N LEU A 262 6.63 4.12 -0.75
CA LEU A 262 6.63 5.45 -0.14
C LEU A 262 6.01 6.54 -1.01
N ASP A 263 5.97 6.36 -2.34
CA ASP A 263 5.51 7.36 -3.32
C ASP A 263 6.15 8.75 -3.11
N CYS A 264 7.42 8.77 -2.68
CA CYS A 264 8.16 9.99 -2.40
C CYS A 264 8.98 10.47 -3.61
N PRO A 265 9.12 11.78 -3.82
CA PRO A 265 10.06 12.35 -4.78
C PRO A 265 11.49 11.87 -4.56
N ILE A 266 12.22 11.69 -5.65
CA ILE A 266 13.59 11.15 -5.64
C ILE A 266 14.58 12.22 -6.08
N GLN A 267 15.72 12.26 -5.40
CA GLN A 267 16.90 13.01 -5.81
C GLN A 267 18.10 12.07 -5.86
N VAL A 268 18.87 12.12 -6.94
CA VAL A 268 20.11 11.34 -7.09
C VAL A 268 21.30 12.26 -6.85
N ASP A 269 22.08 11.96 -5.83
CA ASP A 269 23.27 12.70 -5.45
C ASP A 269 24.52 11.91 -5.88
N GLN A 270 25.42 12.57 -6.60
CA GLN A 270 26.65 11.92 -7.13
C GLN A 270 27.79 11.87 -6.10
N GLU A 271 27.67 12.57 -4.98
CA GLU A 271 28.65 12.51 -3.90
C GLU A 271 28.46 11.23 -3.08
N SER A 272 29.56 10.54 -2.78
CA SER A 272 29.52 9.33 -1.95
C SER A 272 29.06 9.68 -0.53
N GLY A 273 27.83 9.31 -0.18
CA GLY A 273 27.29 9.38 1.16
C GLY A 273 27.63 8.18 2.04
N ARG A 274 27.31 8.28 3.33
CA ARG A 274 27.35 7.17 4.30
C ARG A 274 26.32 6.07 3.98
N PHE A 275 25.27 6.43 3.23
CA PHE A 275 24.13 5.58 2.91
C PHE A 275 23.95 5.51 1.40
N ASP A 276 23.54 4.35 0.89
CA ASP A 276 23.11 4.19 -0.49
C ASP A 276 21.78 4.92 -0.70
N ILE A 277 20.90 4.90 0.31
CA ILE A 277 19.58 5.54 0.31
C ILE A 277 19.36 6.32 1.60
N GLN A 278 18.85 7.55 1.49
CA GLN A 278 18.33 8.33 2.61
C GLN A 278 16.83 8.57 2.41
N VAL A 279 16.02 8.18 3.39
CA VAL A 279 14.59 8.47 3.43
C VAL A 279 14.37 9.60 4.42
N ILE A 280 13.89 10.74 3.95
CA ILE A 280 13.60 11.92 4.77
C ILE A 280 12.09 12.07 4.86
N LEU A 281 11.53 12.09 6.06
CA LEU A 281 10.09 12.08 6.32
C LEU A 281 9.68 13.38 7.01
N ALA A 282 8.83 14.19 6.38
CA ALA A 282 8.33 15.47 6.89
C ALA A 282 6.79 15.47 7.08
N ILE A 283 6.17 14.28 7.14
CA ILE A 283 4.73 14.06 7.32
C ILE A 283 4.26 14.45 8.72
#